data_AF-A0A813QZE0-F1
#
_entry.id   AF-A0A813QZE0-F1
#
_cell.length_a   1.000
_cell.length_b   1.000
_cell.length_c   1.000
_cell.angle_alpha   90.00
_cell.angle_beta   90.00
_cell.angle_gamma   90.00
#
_symmetry.space_group_name_H-M   'P 1'
#
loop_
_entity.id
_entity.type
_entity.pdbx_description
1 polymer ?
#
loop_
_entity_poly.entity_id
_entity_poly.type
_entity_poly.pdbx_seq_one_letter_code
_entity_poly.pdbx_strand_id
1 'polypeptide(L)'
;MLVNIKDFLLYYYSSIFFILGTLVGFTNTVATIPGFIGPLVVGALTNKNQTIEAWRHIFNIAAGIGAFGCLFYCIFFNGEEQPWNRTYESIDEDETTTTNA
;
A
#
# COMPACT_ATOMS: atom_id res chain seq x y z
N MET A 1 5.06 14.01 36.90
CA MET A 1 4.26 14.16 35.67
C MET A 1 3.98 12.76 35.15
N LEU A 2 2.90 12.12 35.61
CA LEU A 2 2.54 10.78 35.17
C LEU A 2 1.62 10.93 33.96
N VAL A 3 2.17 10.77 32.76
CA VAL A 3 1.37 10.68 31.54
C VAL A 3 0.42 9.49 31.72
N ASN A 4 -0.88 9.75 31.63
CA ASN A 4 -1.90 8.75 31.89
C ASN A 4 -1.91 7.75 30.72
N ILE A 5 -1.58 6.48 31.01
CA ILE A 5 -1.50 5.41 30.00
C ILE A 5 -2.80 5.30 29.20
N LYS A 6 -3.96 5.59 29.81
CA LYS A 6 -5.25 5.56 29.09
C LYS A 6 -5.35 6.64 28.02
N ASP A 7 -4.84 7.84 28.29
CA ASP A 7 -4.85 8.96 27.33
C ASP A 7 -3.88 8.68 26.18
N PHE A 8 -2.71 8.09 26.47
CA PHE A 8 -1.76 7.65 25.45
C PHE A 8 -2.36 6.56 24.53
N LEU A 9 -2.99 5.54 25.12
CA LEU A 9 -3.62 4.47 24.34
C LEU A 9 -4.78 4.99 23.50
N LEU A 10 -5.64 5.86 24.05
CA LEU A 10 -6.75 6.46 23.30
C LEU A 10 -6.26 7.35 22.15
N TYR A 11 -5.17 8.11 22.35
CA TYR A 11 -4.55 8.91 21.30
C TYR A 11 -3.94 8.06 20.19
N TYR A 12 -3.25 6.97 20.55
CA TYR A 12 -2.65 6.05 19.59
C TYR A 12 -3.71 5.36 18.72
N TYR A 13 -4.76 4.80 19.34
CA TYR A 13 -5.83 4.12 18.61
C TYR A 13 -6.63 5.06 17.70
N SER A 14 -6.93 6.28 18.15
CA SER A 14 -7.67 7.26 17.33
C SER A 14 -6.84 7.76 16.13
N SER A 15 -5.54 8.00 16.33
CA SER A 15 -4.63 8.44 15.28
C SER A 15 -4.45 7.35 14.20
N ILE A 16 -4.23 6.10 14.62
CA ILE A 16 -4.08 4.97 13.70
C ILE A 16 -5.38 4.64 12.98
N PHE A 17 -6.53 4.70 13.67
CA PHE A 17 -7.83 4.47 13.05
C PHE A 17 -8.14 5.49 11.95
N PHE A 18 -7.85 6.77 12.20
CA PHE A 18 -8.07 7.82 11.20
C PHE A 18 -7.15 7.67 9.98
N ILE A 19 -5.86 7.44 10.21
CA ILE A 19 -4.87 7.28 9.11
C ILE A 19 -5.16 6.02 8.29
N LEU A 20 -5.44 4.88 8.95
CA LEU A 20 -5.81 3.64 8.27
C LEU A 20 -7.12 3.79 7.51
N GLY A 21 -8.14 4.41 8.11
CA GLY A 21 -9.44 4.61 7.47
C GLY A 21 -9.33 5.42 6.17
N THR A 22 -8.65 6.57 6.21
CA THR A 22 -8.48 7.42 5.02
C THR A 22 -7.57 6.77 3.98
N LEU A 23 -6.46 6.15 4.39
CA LEU A 23 -5.53 5.51 3.46
C LEU A 23 -6.17 4.31 2.75
N VAL A 24 -6.82 3.42 3.51
CA VAL A 24 -7.48 2.22 2.97
C VAL A 24 -8.66 2.61 2.08
N GLY A 25 -9.42 3.64 2.46
CA GLY A 25 -10.50 4.17 1.63
C GLY A 25 -9.99 4.71 0.30
N PHE A 26 -8.92 5.50 0.33
CA PHE A 26 -8.31 6.08 -0.87
C PHE A 26 -7.69 5.03 -1.79
N THR A 27 -6.97 4.04 -1.25
CA THR A 27 -6.40 2.97 -2.08
C THR A 27 -7.49 2.13 -2.74
N ASN A 28 -8.62 1.90 -2.05
CA ASN A 28 -9.76 1.16 -2.61
C ASN A 28 -10.45 1.93 -3.75
N THR A 29 -10.62 3.25 -3.63
CA THR A 29 -11.17 4.06 -4.74
C THR A 29 -10.26 4.05 -5.96
N VAL A 30 -8.94 4.12 -5.78
CA VAL A 30 -8.00 3.98 -6.89
C VAL A 30 -8.03 2.57 -7.49
N ALA A 31 -8.17 1.53 -6.66
CA ALA A 31 -8.24 0.13 -7.09
C ALA A 31 -9.52 -0.23 -7.87
N THR A 32 -10.63 0.47 -7.61
CA THR A 32 -11.91 0.22 -8.30
C THR A 32 -11.97 0.79 -9.71
N ILE A 33 -11.15 1.81 -10.03
CA ILE A 33 -11.12 2.44 -11.37
C ILE A 33 -10.77 1.42 -12.48
N PRO A 34 -9.68 0.64 -12.39
CA PRO A 34 -9.40 -0.42 -13.37
C PRO A 34 -10.50 -1.48 -13.44
N GLY A 35 -11.11 -1.80 -12.29
CA GLY A 35 -12.21 -2.77 -12.20
C GLY A 35 -13.46 -2.35 -12.97
N PHE A 36 -13.70 -1.04 -13.09
CA PHE A 36 -14.78 -0.49 -13.91
C PHE A 36 -14.41 -0.36 -15.39
N ILE A 37 -13.17 0.05 -15.68
CA ILE A 37 -12.71 0.28 -17.06
C ILE A 37 -12.53 -1.06 -17.81
N GLY A 38 -12.11 -2.13 -17.14
CA GLY A 38 -11.88 -3.44 -17.77
C GLY A 38 -13.10 -3.97 -18.53
N PRO A 39 -14.27 -4.12 -17.88
CA PRO A 39 -15.51 -4.56 -18.54
C PRO A 39 -15.97 -3.63 -19.66
N LEU A 40 -15.72 -2.31 -19.58
CA LEU A 40 -16.05 -1.37 -20.66
C LEU A 40 -15.18 -1.59 -21.90
N VAL A 41 -13.87 -1.79 -21.71
CA VAL A 41 -12.93 -2.06 -22.80
C VAL A 41 -13.25 -3.40 -23.47
N VAL A 42 -13.51 -4.45 -22.66
CA VAL A 42 -13.95 -5.75 -23.17
C VAL A 42 -15.29 -5.63 -23.89
N GLY A 43 -16.26 -4.93 -23.31
CA GLY A 43 -17.57 -4.71 -23.93
C GLY A 43 -17.52 -3.96 -25.25
N ALA A 44 -16.60 -3.00 -25.39
CA ALA A 44 -16.37 -2.27 -26.64
C ALA A 44 -15.67 -3.14 -27.71
N LEU A 45 -14.65 -3.92 -27.32
CA LEU A 45 -13.88 -4.75 -28.24
C LEU A 45 -14.66 -5.97 -28.73
N THR A 46 -15.56 -6.51 -27.89
CA THR A 46 -16.31 -7.73 -28.22
C THR A 46 -17.74 -7.46 -28.67
N ASN A 47 -18.16 -6.20 -28.80
CA ASN A 47 -19.47 -5.85 -29.33
C ASN A 47 -19.57 -6.26 -30.81
N LYS A 48 -20.44 -7.23 -31.10
CA LYS A 48 -20.72 -7.81 -32.43
C LYS A 48 -19.63 -8.71 -33.03
N ASN A 49 -18.52 -9.00 -32.36
CA ASN A 49 -17.46 -9.87 -32.91
C ASN A 49 -16.71 -10.68 -31.82
N GLN A 50 -17.40 -11.69 -31.24
CA GLN A 50 -16.85 -12.61 -30.23
C GLN A 50 -15.91 -13.65 -30.85
N THR A 51 -14.87 -13.18 -31.54
CA THR A 51 -13.86 -14.03 -32.19
C THR A 51 -12.63 -14.18 -31.31
N ILE A 52 -11.86 -15.24 -31.55
CA ILE A 52 -10.58 -15.49 -30.86
C ILE A 52 -9.61 -14.30 -31.01
N GLU A 53 -9.63 -13.61 -32.15
CA GLU A 53 -8.80 -12.42 -32.39
C GLU A 53 -9.13 -11.26 -31.45
N ALA A 54 -10.41 -10.99 -31.15
CA ALA A 54 -10.81 -9.96 -30.19
C ALA A 54 -10.27 -10.26 -28.78
N TRP A 55 -10.30 -11.53 -28.37
CA TRP A 55 -9.74 -11.96 -27.09
C TRP A 55 -8.22 -11.85 -27.03
N ARG A 56 -7.50 -12.15 -28.13
CA ARG A 56 -6.05 -11.91 -28.21
C ARG A 56 -5.69 -10.44 -27.98
N HIS A 57 -6.46 -9.51 -28.54
CA HIS A 57 -6.26 -8.08 -28.29
C HIS A 57 -6.49 -7.71 -26.82
N ILE A 58 -7.54 -8.24 -26.18
CA ILE A 58 -7.82 -8.02 -24.75
C ILE A 58 -6.65 -8.51 -23.87
N PHE A 59 -6.19 -9.74 -24.10
CA PHE A 59 -5.07 -10.30 -23.35
C PHE A 59 -3.76 -9.52 -23.58
N ASN A 60 -3.52 -9.03 -24.80
CA ASN A 60 -2.36 -8.22 -25.10
C ASN A 60 -2.40 -6.86 -24.37
N ILE A 61 -3.58 -6.22 -24.28
CA ILE A 61 -3.77 -5.00 -23.49
C ILE A 61 -3.54 -5.28 -22.01
N ALA A 62 -4.10 -6.36 -21.46
CA ALA A 62 -3.91 -6.75 -20.07
C ALA A 62 -2.43 -7.00 -19.74
N ALA A 63 -1.72 -7.71 -20.62
CA ALA A 63 -0.27 -7.93 -20.51
C ALA A 63 0.52 -6.60 -20.55
N GLY A 64 0.12 -5.66 -21.41
CA GLY A 64 0.72 -4.33 -21.47
C GLY A 64 0.54 -3.52 -20.19
N ILE A 65 -0.67 -3.53 -19.60
CA ILE A 65 -0.96 -2.86 -18.32
C ILE A 65 -0.12 -3.49 -17.20
N GLY A 66 -0.07 -4.83 -17.14
CA GLY A 66 0.73 -5.55 -16.15
C GLY A 66 2.23 -5.27 -16.28
N ALA A 67 2.75 -5.26 -17.51
CA ALA A 67 4.15 -4.94 -17.80
C ALA A 67 4.49 -3.49 -17.44
N PHE A 68 3.60 -2.53 -17.73
CA PHE A 68 3.77 -1.13 -17.32
C PHE A 68 3.76 -0.98 -15.80
N GLY A 69 2.85 -1.65 -15.10
CA GLY A 69 2.83 -1.66 -13.63
C GLY A 69 4.11 -2.27 -13.04
N CYS A 70 4.60 -3.36 -13.63
CA CYS A 70 5.88 -3.97 -13.25
C CYS A 70 7.05 -3.01 -13.47
N LEU A 71 7.14 -2.37 -14.64
CA LEU A 71 8.19 -1.40 -14.94
C LEU A 71 8.15 -0.21 -13.99
N PHE A 72 6.95 0.33 -13.72
CA PHE A 72 6.77 1.42 -12.77
C PHE A 72 7.23 1.01 -11.37
N TYR A 73 6.83 -0.17 -10.91
CA TYR A 73 7.32 -0.73 -9.65
C TYR A 73 8.84 -0.85 -9.67
N CYS A 74 9.46 -1.43 -10.69
CA CYS A 74 10.92 -1.57 -10.76
C CYS A 74 11.68 -0.23 -10.73
N ILE A 75 11.13 0.84 -11.30
CA ILE A 75 11.78 2.17 -11.32
C ILE A 75 11.65 2.89 -9.98
N PHE A 76 10.45 2.84 -9.37
CA PHE A 76 10.13 3.65 -8.19
C PHE A 76 10.21 2.90 -6.87
N PHE A 77 10.31 1.57 -6.90
CA PHE A 77 10.46 0.77 -5.69
C PHE A 77 11.83 1.02 -5.06
N ASN A 78 11.81 1.39 -3.77
CA ASN A 78 12.99 1.49 -2.95
C ASN A 78 12.85 0.48 -1.81
N GLY A 79 13.84 -0.41 -1.69
CA GLY A 79 13.87 -1.48 -0.68
C GLY A 79 14.52 -1.09 0.64
N GLU A 80 14.89 0.19 0.82
CA GLU A 80 15.43 0.67 2.09
C GLU A 80 14.35 0.63 3.17
N GLU A 81 14.80 0.23 4.36
CA GLU A 81 14.00 0.33 5.56
C GLU A 81 13.56 1.78 5.75
N GLN A 82 12.25 1.97 5.69
CA GLN A 82 11.66 3.28 5.83
C GLN A 82 11.85 3.78 7.28
N PRO A 83 12.17 5.07 7.48
CA PRO A 83 12.61 5.59 8.79
C PRO A 83 11.59 5.45 9.91
N TRP A 84 10.30 5.28 9.59
CA TRP A 84 9.24 5.01 10.57
C TRP A 84 9.23 3.56 11.10
N ASN A 85 10.00 2.65 10.50
CA ASN A 85 10.08 1.24 10.90
C ASN A 85 11.13 0.99 12.01
N ARG A 86 12.00 1.96 12.31
CA ARG A 86 12.94 1.91 13.44
C ARG A 86 12.18 2.10 14.75
N THR A 87 11.66 1.01 15.29
CA THR A 87 10.95 0.99 16.57
C THR A 87 11.98 0.80 17.69
N TYR A 88 12.35 1.88 18.39
CA TYR A 88 12.93 1.93 19.73
C TYR A 88 14.01 0.88 20.09
N GLU A 89 15.24 1.04 19.58
CA GLU A 89 16.42 0.34 20.13
C GLU A 89 17.29 1.31 20.95
N SER A 90 16.69 2.01 21.91
CA SER A 90 17.43 2.92 22.80
C SER A 90 16.84 3.04 24.20
N ILE A 91 16.27 1.97 24.73
CA ILE A 91 16.03 1.84 26.17
C ILE A 91 16.63 0.49 26.56
N ASP A 92 17.96 0.42 26.69
CA ASP A 92 18.70 -0.63 27.42
C ASP A 92 20.22 -0.38 27.25
N GLU A 93 20.77 0.80 27.58
CA GLU A 93 22.22 0.91 27.86
C GLU A 93 22.63 2.19 28.60
N ASP A 94 22.21 2.35 29.86
CA ASP A 94 22.88 3.25 30.82
C ASP A 94 22.66 2.87 32.29
N GLU A 95 22.81 1.58 32.65
CA GLU A 95 22.93 1.21 34.08
C GLU A 95 23.87 0.01 34.37
N THR A 96 25.11 0.03 33.87
CA THR A 96 26.16 -0.90 34.36
C THR A 96 27.55 -0.30 34.60
N THR A 97 27.72 1.04 34.67
CA THR A 97 29.08 1.64 34.86
C THR A 97 29.33 2.31 36.21
N THR A 98 28.44 2.27 37.20
CA THR A 98 28.70 2.90 38.53
C THR A 98 28.50 2.00 39.75
N THR A 99 28.95 0.74 39.67
CA THR A 99 29.19 -0.08 40.89
C THR A 99 30.46 -0.89 40.68
N ASN A 100 31.63 -0.24 40.74
CA ASN A 100 32.95 -0.82 41.03
C ASN A 100 34.00 0.32 41.06
N ALA A 101 33.92 1.17 42.09
CA ALA A 101 35.01 2.03 42.55
C ALA A 101 34.81 2.37 44.02
#